data_AF-A0A5Q4SX44-F1
#
_entry.id   AF-A0A5Q4SX44-F1
#
_cell.length_a   1.000
_cell.length_b   1.000
_cell.length_c   1.000
_cell.angle_alpha   90.00
_cell.angle_beta   90.00
_cell.angle_gamma   90.00
#
_symmetry.space_group_name_H-M   'P 1'
#
loop_
_entity.id
_entity.type
_entity.pdbx_description
1 polymer ?
#
loop_
_entity_poly.entity_id
_entity_poly.type
_entity_poly.pdbx_seq_one_letter_code
_entity_poly.pdbx_strand_id
1 'polypeptide(L)'
;MSVFTLPARKNTAHYGDLTPTQQQHFDQLMEQADGTRISDEYNALMVGAAAIAGLTAHLGDEIALCACPHCRCDTIFDTALPGLYSLVATSPYGLARLQCQDCADDHRATEDD
;
A
#
# COMPACT_ATOMS: atom_id res chain seq x y z
N MET A 1 -19.20 -26.85 20.45
CA MET A 1 -17.93 -26.56 19.77
C MET A 1 -17.93 -25.07 19.47
N SER A 2 -17.12 -24.28 20.17
CA SER A 2 -17.01 -22.85 19.89
C SER A 2 -15.94 -22.64 18.83
N VAL A 3 -16.34 -22.14 17.67
CA VAL A 3 -15.41 -21.72 16.62
C VAL A 3 -14.87 -20.36 17.04
N PHE A 4 -13.61 -20.30 17.46
CA PHE A 4 -12.91 -19.04 17.60
C PHE A 4 -12.68 -18.50 16.18
N THR A 5 -13.51 -17.55 15.77
CA THR A 5 -13.31 -16.81 14.53
C THR A 5 -12.26 -15.76 14.83
N LEU A 6 -11.04 -15.93 14.32
CA LEU A 6 -10.03 -14.88 14.37
C LEU A 6 -10.58 -13.67 13.60
N PRO A 7 -10.34 -12.42 14.07
CA PRO A 7 -10.77 -11.24 13.33
C PRO A 7 -10.16 -11.26 11.92
N ALA A 8 -10.98 -10.95 10.92
CA ALA A 8 -10.54 -10.91 9.53
C ALA A 8 -9.39 -9.90 9.38
N ARG A 9 -8.34 -10.31 8.67
CA ARG A 9 -7.20 -9.46 8.36
C ARG A 9 -7.69 -8.21 7.61
N LYS A 10 -7.39 -7.01 8.14
CA LYS A 10 -7.72 -5.76 7.44
C LYS A 10 -6.62 -5.51 6.40
N ASN A 11 -6.97 -5.69 5.14
CA ASN A 11 -6.05 -5.65 4.00
C ASN A 11 -6.17 -4.36 3.17
N THR A 12 -7.17 -3.53 3.46
CA THR A 12 -7.39 -2.23 2.81
C THR A 12 -7.74 -1.15 3.83
N ALA A 13 -7.35 0.08 3.52
CA ALA A 13 -7.64 1.29 4.28
C ALA A 13 -7.71 2.50 3.33
N HIS A 14 -8.18 3.64 3.82
CA HIS A 14 -8.21 4.89 3.06
C HIS A 14 -7.27 5.90 3.70
N TYR A 15 -6.39 6.50 2.90
CA TYR A 15 -5.46 7.53 3.35
C TYR A 15 -6.21 8.77 3.86
N GLY A 16 -7.39 9.08 3.31
CA GLY A 16 -8.26 10.15 3.79
C GLY A 16 -8.82 9.95 5.21
N ASP A 17 -8.86 8.71 5.70
CA ASP A 17 -9.31 8.39 7.07
C ASP A 17 -8.21 8.63 8.12
N LEU A 18 -6.96 8.84 7.68
CA LEU A 18 -5.83 9.12 8.56
C LEU A 18 -5.88 10.58 9.04
N THR A 19 -5.55 10.80 10.31
CA THR A 19 -5.31 12.16 10.81
C THR A 19 -4.14 12.81 10.06
N PRO A 20 -4.04 14.15 9.99
CA PRO A 20 -2.93 14.82 9.30
C PRO A 20 -1.54 14.38 9.79
N THR A 21 -1.40 14.10 11.09
CA THR A 21 -0.15 13.58 11.66
C THR A 21 0.13 12.15 11.21
N GLN A 22 -0.89 11.30 11.13
CA GLN A 22 -0.73 9.94 10.60
C GLN A 22 -0.39 9.94 9.11
N GLN A 23 -1.01 10.81 8.32
CA GLN A 23 -0.68 11.02 6.91
C GLN A 23 0.80 11.39 6.74
N GLN A 24 1.27 12.39 7.49
CA GLN A 24 2.67 12.79 7.44
C GLN A 24 3.64 11.65 7.80
N HIS A 25 3.34 10.89 8.85
CA HIS A 25 4.20 9.77 9.24
C HIS A 25 4.14 8.62 8.24
N PHE A 26 2.97 8.34 7.67
CA PHE A 26 2.82 7.37 6.58
C PHE A 26 3.71 7.77 5.40
N ASP A 27 3.60 9.02 4.93
CA ASP A 27 4.38 9.51 3.79
C ASP A 27 5.88 9.41 4.05
N GLN A 28 6.34 9.77 5.26
CA GLN A 28 7.74 9.66 5.66
C GLN A 28 8.25 8.22 5.61
N LEU A 29 7.45 7.25 6.07
CA LEU A 29 7.83 5.84 6.03
C LEU A 29 7.87 5.31 4.60
N MET A 30 6.91 5.70 3.76
CA MET A 30 6.89 5.31 2.34
C MET A 30 8.08 5.92 1.58
N GLU A 31 8.41 7.19 1.82
CA GLU A 31 9.58 7.85 1.22
C GLU A 31 10.90 7.21 1.66
N GLN A 32 11.04 6.87 2.94
CA GLN A 32 12.21 6.15 3.45
C GLN A 32 12.30 4.73 2.87
N ALA A 33 11.17 4.05 2.70
CA ALA A 33 11.14 2.70 2.16
C ALA A 33 11.55 2.68 0.68
N ASP A 34 11.12 3.67 -0.09
CA ASP A 34 11.61 3.90 -1.46
C ASP A 34 13.15 4.15 -1.41
N GLY A 35 13.61 5.03 -0.52
CA GLY A 35 15.02 5.43 -0.46
C GLY A 35 16.02 4.35 0.00
N THR A 36 15.59 3.33 0.75
CA THR A 36 16.51 2.36 1.37
C THR A 36 16.91 1.22 0.42
N ARG A 37 18.13 0.70 0.62
CA ARG A 37 18.65 -0.52 -0.04
C ARG A 37 18.82 -1.68 0.93
N ILE A 38 18.46 -1.48 2.19
CA ILE A 38 18.64 -2.44 3.27
C ILE A 38 17.32 -3.17 3.48
N SER A 39 17.29 -4.48 3.20
CA SER A 39 16.08 -5.30 3.28
C SER A 39 15.37 -5.25 4.64
N ASP A 40 16.12 -5.29 5.74
CA ASP A 40 15.53 -5.28 7.08
C ASP A 40 14.90 -3.92 7.44
N GLU A 41 15.54 -2.83 6.97
CA GLU A 41 15.01 -1.47 7.13
C GLU A 41 13.72 -1.33 6.31
N TYR A 42 13.74 -1.76 5.05
CA TYR A 42 12.57 -1.77 4.18
C TYR A 42 11.38 -2.48 4.82
N ASN A 43 11.58 -3.70 5.33
CA ASN A 43 10.54 -4.47 5.99
C ASN A 43 10.00 -3.75 7.24
N ALA A 44 10.87 -3.15 8.05
CA ALA A 44 10.45 -2.40 9.23
C ALA A 44 9.62 -1.17 8.87
N LEU A 45 10.00 -0.46 7.80
CA LEU A 45 9.28 0.71 7.29
C LEU A 45 7.89 0.33 6.75
N MET A 46 7.78 -0.77 6.00
CA MET A 46 6.50 -1.31 5.50
C MET A 46 5.56 -1.72 6.63
N VAL A 47 6.07 -2.43 7.63
CA VAL A 47 5.29 -2.80 8.83
C VAL A 47 4.82 -1.55 9.59
N GLY A 48 5.68 -0.54 9.70
CA GLY A 48 5.33 0.74 10.32
C GLY A 48 4.23 1.48 9.56
N ALA A 49 4.34 1.58 8.24
CA ALA A 49 3.36 2.25 7.39
C ALA A 49 2.00 1.54 7.43
N ALA A 50 2.00 0.20 7.42
CA ALA A 50 0.81 -0.62 7.58
C ALA A 50 0.15 -0.40 8.95
N ALA A 51 0.93 -0.33 10.03
CA ALA A 51 0.42 -0.05 11.37
C ALA A 51 -0.26 1.33 11.45
N ILE A 52 0.31 2.36 10.81
CA ILE A 52 -0.31 3.70 10.73
C ILE A 52 -1.63 3.65 9.97
N ALA A 53 -1.66 2.92 8.85
CA ALA A 53 -2.86 2.71 8.04
C ALA A 53 -3.93 1.82 8.74
N GLY A 54 -3.60 1.23 9.90
CA GLY A 54 -4.45 0.30 10.62
C GLY A 54 -4.61 -1.04 9.90
N LEU A 55 -3.68 -1.39 9.01
CA LEU A 55 -3.61 -2.67 8.33
C LEU A 55 -2.89 -3.71 9.19
N THR A 56 -3.24 -4.97 9.00
CA THR A 56 -2.50 -6.07 9.64
C THR A 56 -1.37 -6.52 8.72
N ALA A 57 -0.13 -6.11 9.00
CA ALA A 57 1.06 -6.55 8.27
C ALA A 57 2.01 -7.38 9.15
N HIS A 58 2.67 -8.33 8.52
CA HIS A 58 3.77 -9.13 9.04
C HIS A 58 5.06 -8.75 8.32
N LEU A 59 6.20 -9.23 8.83
CA LEU A 59 7.48 -9.10 8.15
C LEU A 59 7.41 -9.74 6.75
N GLY A 60 7.81 -8.97 5.73
CA GLY A 60 7.80 -9.39 4.33
C GLY A 60 6.51 -9.04 3.59
N ASP A 61 5.48 -8.53 4.27
CA ASP A 61 4.33 -7.93 3.58
C ASP A 61 4.69 -6.52 3.12
N GLU A 62 4.17 -6.15 1.96
CA GLU A 62 4.30 -4.81 1.40
C GLU A 62 2.91 -4.18 1.30
N ILE A 63 2.88 -2.86 1.41
CA ILE A 63 1.67 -2.08 1.16
C ILE A 63 1.93 -1.04 0.08
N ALA A 64 0.87 -0.66 -0.62
CA ALA A 64 0.91 0.42 -1.60
C ALA A 64 -0.25 1.37 -1.38
N LEU A 65 -0.02 2.65 -1.67
CA LEU A 65 -1.07 3.62 -1.93
C LEU A 65 -1.40 3.55 -3.43
N CYS A 66 -2.69 3.60 -3.77
CA CYS A 66 -3.12 3.54 -5.16
C CYS A 66 -2.46 4.64 -5.99
N ALA A 67 -1.78 4.24 -7.06
CA ALA A 67 -1.06 5.13 -7.96
C ALA A 67 -1.87 5.47 -9.23
N CYS A 68 -3.20 5.46 -9.17
CA CYS A 68 -4.03 5.73 -10.34
C CYS A 68 -3.77 7.16 -10.89
N PRO A 69 -3.42 7.32 -12.19
CA PRO A 69 -3.22 8.65 -12.78
C PRO A 69 -4.55 9.34 -13.13
N HIS A 70 -5.61 8.56 -13.37
CA HIS A 70 -6.91 9.06 -13.85
C HIS A 70 -7.83 9.55 -12.74
N CYS A 71 -7.54 9.23 -11.47
CA CYS A 71 -8.36 9.65 -10.33
C CYS A 71 -7.51 9.89 -9.07
N ARG A 72 -8.11 10.52 -8.06
CA ARG A 72 -7.48 10.69 -6.73
C ARG A 72 -7.94 9.56 -5.81
N CYS A 73 -7.55 8.33 -6.13
CA CYS A 73 -7.81 7.19 -5.26
C CYS A 73 -6.85 7.23 -4.06
N ASP A 74 -7.41 7.14 -2.86
CA ASP A 74 -6.68 7.21 -1.61
C ASP A 74 -6.55 5.83 -0.93
N THR A 75 -6.92 4.76 -1.63
CA THR A 75 -6.90 3.40 -1.10
C THR A 75 -5.46 2.95 -0.86
N ILE A 76 -5.19 2.56 0.38
CA ILE A 76 -4.00 1.85 0.83
C ILE A 76 -4.34 0.37 0.89
N PHE A 77 -3.48 -0.50 0.35
CA PHE A 77 -3.75 -1.92 0.29
C PHE A 77 -2.48 -2.77 0.44
N ASP A 78 -2.67 -4.00 0.92
CA ASP A 78 -1.68 -5.08 0.86
C ASP A 78 -1.40 -5.46 -0.60
N THR A 79 -0.14 -5.44 -1.03
CA THR A 79 0.26 -5.72 -2.41
C THR A 79 0.08 -7.20 -2.80
N ALA A 80 -0.17 -8.09 -1.83
CA ALA A 80 -0.52 -9.48 -2.08
C ALA A 80 -2.01 -9.68 -2.42
N LEU A 81 -2.83 -8.63 -2.42
CA LEU A 81 -4.23 -8.74 -2.85
C LEU A 81 -4.33 -9.16 -4.32
N PRO A 82 -5.30 -10.02 -4.68
CA PRO A 82 -5.56 -10.34 -6.07
C PRO A 82 -6.16 -9.14 -6.82
N GLY A 83 -6.00 -9.11 -8.14
CA GLY A 83 -6.63 -8.10 -9.01
C GLY A 83 -5.94 -6.73 -9.04
N LEU A 84 -4.79 -6.59 -8.38
CA LEU A 84 -3.95 -5.40 -8.48
C LEU A 84 -3.31 -5.31 -9.86
N TYR A 85 -3.14 -4.08 -10.36
CA TYR A 85 -2.52 -3.82 -11.65
C TYR A 85 -1.24 -3.03 -11.48
N SER A 86 -0.13 -3.54 -12.01
CA SER A 86 1.17 -2.88 -11.93
C SER A 86 1.31 -1.83 -13.03
N LEU A 87 1.68 -0.62 -12.65
CA LEU A 87 2.04 0.44 -13.58
C LEU A 87 3.51 0.28 -13.98
N VAL A 88 3.80 0.49 -15.26
CA VAL A 88 5.17 0.42 -15.80
C VAL A 88 5.94 1.68 -15.41
N ALA A 89 6.26 1.79 -14.13
CA ALA A 89 7.25 2.72 -13.61
C ALA A 89 7.68 2.21 -12.23
N THR A 90 8.65 1.31 -12.21
CA THR A 90 9.52 1.17 -11.04
C THR A 90 10.17 2.53 -10.82
N SER A 91 9.84 3.17 -9.69
CA SER A 91 10.64 4.28 -9.17
C SER A 91 12.12 3.84 -9.15
N PRO A 92 13.11 4.72 -9.35
CA PRO A 92 14.53 4.42 -9.09
C PRO A 92 14.80 3.93 -7.65
N TYR A 93 13.77 4.00 -6.81
CA TYR A 93 13.72 3.66 -5.40
C TYR A 93 12.73 2.49 -5.09
N GLY A 94 12.25 1.76 -6.10
CA GLY A 94 11.87 0.35 -5.93
C GLY A 94 10.48 0.02 -5.41
N LEU A 95 9.68 1.00 -4.95
CA LEU A 95 8.27 0.71 -4.64
C LEU A 95 7.46 0.45 -5.92
N ALA A 96 6.72 -0.65 -5.93
CA ALA A 96 5.80 -0.97 -7.01
C ALA A 96 4.68 0.07 -7.06
N ARG A 97 4.51 0.74 -8.21
CA ARG A 97 3.37 1.60 -8.45
C ARG A 97 2.19 0.75 -8.87
N LEU A 98 1.23 0.57 -7.97
CA LEU A 98 0.09 -0.32 -8.16
C LEU A 98 -1.23 0.46 -8.23
N GLN A 99 -2.10 0.08 -9.16
CA GLN A 99 -3.51 0.43 -9.12
C GLN A 99 -4.27 -0.61 -8.28
N CYS A 100 -5.19 -0.13 -7.44
CA CYS A 100 -6.13 -1.00 -6.75
C CYS A 100 -7.08 -1.64 -7.77
N GLN A 101 -7.72 -2.75 -7.38
CA GLN A 101 -8.63 -3.48 -8.25
C GLN A 101 -9.74 -2.57 -8.80
N ASP A 102 -10.38 -1.74 -7.96
CA ASP A 102 -11.47 -0.87 -8.40
C ASP A 102 -11.04 0.10 -9.51
N CYS A 103 -9.86 0.72 -9.37
CA CYS A 103 -9.33 1.62 -10.41
C CYS A 103 -8.91 0.85 -11.67
N ALA A 104 -8.36 -0.36 -11.50
CA ALA A 104 -7.93 -1.21 -12.62
C ALA A 104 -9.11 -1.83 -13.39
N ASP A 105 -10.27 -1.94 -12.76
CA ASP A 105 -11.51 -2.42 -13.36
C ASP A 105 -12.28 -1.28 -14.07
N ASP A 106 -12.26 -0.06 -13.52
CA ASP A 106 -12.97 1.10 -14.08
C ASP A 106 -12.18 1.85 -15.16
N HIS A 107 -10.92 2.19 -14.88
CA HIS A 107 -10.09 3.03 -15.74
C HIS A 107 -8.60 2.65 -15.62
N ARG A 108 -8.30 1.40 -15.96
CA ARG A 108 -6.93 0.88 -16.00
C ARG A 108 -6.00 1.83 -16.76
N ALA A 109 -4.89 2.21 -16.14
CA ALA A 109 -3.89 2.98 -16.87
C ALA A 109 -3.14 2.09 -17.86
N THR A 110 -2.85 2.66 -19.02
CA THR A 110 -2.06 2.04 -20.07
C THR A 110 -0.60 2.49 -19.96
N GLU A 111 0.33 1.82 -20.64
CA GLU A 111 1.77 2.16 -20.60
C GLU A 111 2.07 3.61 -21.05
N ASP A 112 1.10 4.29 -21.69
CA ASP A 112 1.21 5.64 -22.21
C ASP A 112 0.55 6.73 -21.31
N ASP A 113 -0.03 6.36 -20.15
CA ASP A 113 -0.65 7.29 -19.17
C ASP A 113 0.31 7.73 -18.05
#